data_AF-A0A1H8RL65-F1
#
_entry.id   AF-A0A1H8RL65-F1
#
_cell.length_a   1.000
_cell.length_b   1.000
_cell.length_c   1.000
_cell.angle_alpha   90.00
_cell.angle_beta   90.00
_cell.angle_gamma   90.00
#
_symmetry.space_group_name_H-M   'P 1'
#
loop_
_entity.id
_entity.type
_entity.pdbx_description
1 polymer ?
#
loop_
_entity_poly.entity_id
_entity_poly.type
_entity_poly.pdbx_seq_one_letter_code
_entity_poly.pdbx_strand_id
1 'polypeptide(L)'
;MQLFKDFETLIAPGNVGFFYSCEVTQLFIQHKKNKTVTNLFILASFEEKQFEGTAHRYLTKLLPVNKELAVGIQRYWLSPNEAQAVFGKLVNKHKWDFSENDQLVMGKLSGLAKQFIPASEGNRLNHVLKNNFHNGSYILEFFDESKQHLEFLLDVKAVKSLNKLTEQIKEIVPIDLSLVRDRLGNVIFQFPVTILKTTSQSLTDHTGVVAQFKWHLDLVEPKACTIMVDSILDGNYLGSVNVPYNLSQLQLITTGHVDQVTNIRIWSNEPNLLLSNFRGTYFRGMSLNTSIGSHEPRVFTIGGVTHKVEIVSKGMRSGDSDVQDYATFIHNTLYDAEKVRLESSLSFKQYFSGSSLTALQDLRKLINQHDQNGVCLWDPYLRSGDILNTLFFSPTAGVEIKAIGAIEKSSKKILSKTGYTTDQIIRQESAILEDPGNNNYGLKLEFRLQHSNHGWSFHDRFLIFPGSKRTKPKVYSIGTSINSIGLSHHILLEVSHPQRVIDAFDELWEKLDHKDCLVWRSK
;
A
#
# COMPACT_ATOMS: atom_id res chain seq x y z
N MET A 1 14.91 22.53 19.09
CA MET A 1 14.47 23.95 19.09
C MET A 1 13.25 24.16 18.21
N GLN A 2 13.28 23.79 16.92
CA GLN A 2 12.11 23.95 16.02
C GLN A 2 10.86 23.16 16.48
N LEU A 3 11.00 21.89 16.90
CA LEU A 3 9.87 21.07 17.36
C LEU A 3 9.12 21.64 18.58
N PHE A 4 9.85 22.27 19.51
CA PHE A 4 9.23 22.95 20.66
C PHE A 4 8.41 24.15 20.21
N LYS A 5 8.98 24.98 19.33
CA LYS A 5 8.27 26.13 18.76
C LYS A 5 7.01 25.68 18.00
N ASP A 6 7.10 24.59 17.24
CA ASP A 6 5.94 24.03 16.55
C ASP A 6 4.88 23.53 17.53
N PHE A 7 5.26 22.85 18.62
CA PHE A 7 4.34 22.43 19.67
C PHE A 7 3.63 23.64 20.31
N GLU A 8 4.38 24.66 20.73
CA GLU A 8 3.84 25.89 21.33
C GLU A 8 2.89 26.62 20.36
N THR A 9 3.26 26.68 19.09
CA THR A 9 2.42 27.29 18.05
C THR A 9 1.11 26.53 17.86
N LEU A 10 1.14 25.20 17.84
CA LEU A 10 -0.04 24.37 17.61
C LEU A 10 -0.96 24.28 18.83
N ILE A 11 -0.41 24.30 20.05
CA ILE A 11 -1.21 24.22 21.28
C ILE A 11 -1.80 25.57 21.70
N ALA A 12 -1.23 26.68 21.23
CA ALA A 12 -1.71 28.02 21.55
C ALA A 12 -3.21 28.18 21.16
N PRO A 13 -4.06 28.63 22.10
CA PRO A 13 -5.50 28.79 21.86
C PRO A 13 -5.80 29.66 20.64
N GLY A 14 -6.73 29.21 19.80
CA GLY A 14 -7.15 29.95 18.61
C GLY A 14 -6.22 29.82 17.40
N ASN A 15 -5.12 29.05 17.49
CA ASN A 15 -4.28 28.76 16.31
C ASN A 15 -4.89 27.69 15.42
N VAL A 16 -5.11 26.50 15.95
CA VAL A 16 -5.77 25.40 15.24
C VAL A 16 -7.00 24.85 15.98
N GLY A 17 -7.14 25.16 17.27
CA GLY A 17 -8.26 24.76 18.12
C GLY A 17 -8.12 25.34 19.53
N PHE A 18 -9.05 24.97 20.42
CA PHE A 18 -9.03 25.35 21.84
C PHE A 18 -8.87 24.11 22.72
N PHE A 19 -7.63 23.65 22.89
CA PHE A 19 -7.37 22.38 23.57
C PHE A 19 -7.28 22.54 25.09
N TYR A 20 -8.07 21.74 25.81
CA TYR A 20 -8.11 21.75 27.28
C TYR A 20 -7.66 20.42 27.89
N SER A 21 -7.54 19.36 27.09
CA SER A 21 -6.98 18.08 27.51
C SER A 21 -6.28 17.36 26.36
N CYS A 22 -5.54 16.30 26.69
CA CYS A 22 -4.87 15.44 25.72
C CYS A 22 -5.15 13.98 26.08
N GLU A 23 -5.91 13.27 25.25
CA GLU A 23 -6.13 11.82 25.40
C GLU A 23 -4.90 11.08 24.86
N VAL A 24 -4.27 10.27 25.71
CA VAL A 24 -3.21 9.36 25.30
C VAL A 24 -3.77 7.96 25.16
N THR A 25 -3.68 7.38 23.97
CA THR A 25 -3.87 5.95 23.72
C THR A 25 -2.51 5.31 23.48
N GLN A 26 -2.11 4.40 24.38
CA GLN A 26 -0.83 3.72 24.35
C GLN A 26 -1.02 2.22 24.13
N LEU A 27 -0.40 1.73 23.06
CA LEU A 27 -0.21 0.31 22.80
C LEU A 27 1.21 -0.09 23.21
N PHE A 28 1.32 -1.18 23.96
CA PHE A 28 2.61 -1.66 24.43
C PHE A 28 2.69 -3.18 24.33
N ILE A 29 3.90 -3.70 24.13
CA ILE A 29 4.19 -5.13 24.21
C ILE A 29 4.72 -5.43 25.60
N GLN A 30 4.11 -6.39 26.28
CA GLN A 30 4.64 -6.95 27.51
C GLN A 30 5.23 -8.34 27.26
N HIS A 31 6.46 -8.51 27.73
CA HIS A 31 7.13 -9.80 27.71
C HIS A 31 6.79 -10.57 29.00
N LYS A 32 6.16 -11.74 28.87
CA LYS A 32 5.47 -12.44 29.96
C LYS A 32 6.41 -12.89 31.09
N LYS A 33 7.66 -13.26 30.73
CA LYS A 33 8.68 -13.81 31.66
C LYS A 33 9.36 -12.75 32.52
N ASN A 34 9.94 -11.73 31.90
CA ASN A 34 10.72 -10.67 32.55
C ASN A 34 9.90 -9.40 32.83
N LYS A 35 8.61 -9.38 32.44
CA LYS A 35 7.66 -8.27 32.63
C LYS A 35 8.07 -6.95 32.00
N THR A 36 9.07 -6.93 31.11
CA THR A 36 9.49 -5.72 30.41
C THR A 36 8.38 -5.24 29.47
N VAL A 37 8.20 -3.92 29.43
CA VAL A 37 7.18 -3.26 28.62
C VAL A 37 7.86 -2.44 27.53
N THR A 38 7.53 -2.71 26.28
CA THR A 38 8.09 -2.04 25.10
C THR A 38 7.01 -1.23 24.41
N ASN A 39 7.33 -0.02 23.96
CA ASN A 39 6.42 0.77 23.15
C ASN A 39 6.07 0.07 21.83
N LEU A 40 4.77 -0.10 21.57
CA LEU A 40 4.28 -0.53 20.26
C LEU A 40 3.82 0.66 19.42
N PHE A 41 3.07 1.58 20.01
CA PHE A 41 2.60 2.82 19.38
C PHE A 41 1.95 3.72 20.44
N ILE A 42 2.21 5.03 20.40
CA ILE A 42 1.54 6.02 21.26
C ILE A 42 0.92 7.10 20.40
N LEU A 43 -0.36 7.36 20.63
CA LEU A 43 -1.08 8.52 20.11
C LEU A 43 -1.50 9.41 21.27
N ALA A 44 -1.02 10.65 21.29
CA ALA A 44 -1.45 11.72 22.18
C ALA A 44 -2.27 12.73 21.37
N SER A 45 -3.60 12.69 21.52
CA SER A 45 -4.54 13.50 20.74
C SER A 45 -5.12 14.62 21.59
N PHE A 46 -4.90 15.88 21.16
CA PHE A 46 -5.43 17.04 21.86
C PHE A 46 -6.94 17.21 21.62
N GLU A 47 -7.65 17.58 22.67
CA GLU A 47 -9.12 17.67 22.69
C GLU A 47 -9.58 19.00 23.28
N GLU A 48 -10.70 19.51 22.77
CA GLU A 48 -11.42 20.65 23.37
C GLU A 48 -12.29 20.21 24.55
N LYS A 49 -12.16 18.96 25.00
CA LYS A 49 -12.79 18.47 26.22
C LYS A 49 -12.04 19.02 27.43
N GLN A 50 -12.78 19.52 28.43
CA GLN A 50 -12.20 19.92 29.72
C GLN A 50 -11.46 18.75 30.39
N PHE A 51 -10.32 19.06 31.01
CA PHE A 51 -9.54 18.08 31.76
C PHE A 51 -10.18 17.81 33.12
N GLU A 52 -10.59 16.56 33.35
CA GLU A 52 -11.25 16.12 34.58
C GLU A 52 -10.31 15.26 35.47
N GLY A 53 -9.02 15.20 35.11
CA GLY A 53 -8.02 14.34 35.75
C GLY A 53 -7.52 13.22 34.83
N THR A 54 -6.47 12.51 35.26
CA THR A 54 -5.75 11.55 34.42
C THR A 54 -6.57 10.32 34.01
N ALA A 55 -7.53 9.89 34.84
CA ALA A 55 -8.47 8.79 34.57
C ALA A 55 -7.85 7.59 33.81
N HIS A 56 -6.77 7.03 34.37
CA HIS A 56 -6.05 5.92 33.75
C HIS A 56 -6.91 4.64 33.69
N ARG A 57 -6.97 4.02 32.51
CA ARG A 57 -7.72 2.79 32.27
C ARG A 57 -7.00 1.85 31.31
N TYR A 58 -6.98 0.56 31.65
CA TYR A 58 -6.69 -0.50 30.70
C TYR A 58 -7.95 -0.80 29.89
N LEU A 59 -7.84 -0.74 28.56
CA LEU A 59 -8.98 -0.97 27.67
C LEU A 59 -9.23 -2.46 27.40
N THR A 60 -8.25 -3.30 27.71
CA THR A 60 -8.33 -4.74 27.48
C THR A 60 -7.42 -5.52 28.42
N LYS A 61 -7.72 -6.81 28.58
CA LYS A 61 -6.74 -7.78 29.09
C LYS A 61 -5.66 -7.99 28.03
N LEU A 62 -4.46 -8.37 28.46
CA LEU A 62 -3.32 -8.58 27.57
C LEU A 62 -3.67 -9.54 26.41
N LEU A 63 -3.57 -9.06 25.18
CA LEU A 63 -3.84 -9.83 23.96
C LEU A 63 -2.62 -10.70 23.61
N PRO A 64 -2.72 -12.03 23.58
CA PRO A 64 -1.57 -12.88 23.33
C PRO A 64 -1.09 -12.77 21.87
N VAL A 65 0.18 -12.41 21.68
CA VAL A 65 0.84 -12.45 20.36
C VAL A 65 1.44 -13.83 20.12
N ASN A 66 2.14 -14.35 21.12
CA ASN A 66 2.71 -15.70 21.13
C ASN A 66 2.85 -16.21 22.58
N LYS A 67 3.58 -17.31 22.78
CA LYS A 67 3.81 -17.90 24.11
C LYS A 67 4.50 -16.93 25.08
N GLU A 68 5.32 -16.01 24.57
CA GLU A 68 6.18 -15.13 25.38
C GLU A 68 5.70 -13.67 25.41
N LEU A 69 4.94 -13.22 24.42
CA LEU A 69 4.56 -11.83 24.23
C LEU A 69 3.04 -11.63 24.26
N ALA A 70 2.62 -10.49 24.81
CA ALA A 70 1.25 -10.02 24.73
C ALA A 70 1.19 -8.49 24.55
N VAL A 71 0.12 -7.98 23.96
CA VAL A 71 -0.13 -6.55 23.78
C VAL A 71 -1.12 -6.05 24.83
N GLY A 72 -0.79 -4.94 25.46
CA GLY A 72 -1.71 -4.18 26.29
C GLY A 72 -2.13 -2.88 25.60
N ILE A 73 -3.34 -2.43 25.90
CA ILE A 73 -3.87 -1.14 25.44
C ILE A 73 -4.34 -0.39 26.67
N GLN A 74 -3.80 0.81 26.86
CA GLN A 74 -4.20 1.71 27.94
C GLN A 74 -4.54 3.08 27.40
N ARG A 75 -5.40 3.78 28.14
CA ARG A 75 -5.79 5.15 27.86
C ARG A 75 -5.82 5.98 29.12
N TYR A 76 -5.38 7.22 29.00
CA TYR A 76 -5.39 8.21 30.08
C TYR A 76 -5.41 9.61 29.48
N TRP A 77 -5.63 10.62 30.32
CA TRP A 77 -5.64 12.02 29.91
C TRP A 77 -4.53 12.81 30.59
N LEU A 78 -4.04 13.82 29.89
CA LEU A 78 -3.10 14.81 30.37
C LEU A 78 -3.73 16.18 30.24
N SER A 79 -3.40 17.08 31.16
CA SER A 79 -3.56 18.51 30.91
C SER A 79 -2.59 18.97 29.81
N PRO A 80 -2.87 20.10 29.12
CA PRO A 80 -1.96 20.68 28.12
C PRO A 80 -0.52 20.86 28.63
N ASN A 81 -0.37 21.30 29.88
CA ASN A 81 0.94 21.52 30.51
C ASN A 81 1.68 20.19 30.77
N GLU A 82 0.99 19.16 31.22
CA GLU A 82 1.58 17.82 31.40
C GLU A 82 2.00 17.23 30.05
N ALA A 83 1.17 17.37 29.02
CA ALA A 83 1.50 16.93 27.67
C ALA A 83 2.74 17.65 27.13
N GLN A 84 2.87 18.97 27.36
CA GLN A 84 4.07 19.74 27.01
C GLN A 84 5.32 19.25 27.76
N ALA A 85 5.19 18.93 29.05
CA ALA A 85 6.29 18.38 29.84
C ALA A 85 6.74 17.00 29.32
N VAL A 86 5.81 16.11 29.00
CA VAL A 86 6.09 14.79 28.39
C VAL A 86 6.75 14.97 27.02
N PHE A 87 6.21 15.86 26.18
CA PHE A 87 6.82 16.20 24.90
C PHE A 87 8.27 16.67 25.06
N GLY A 88 8.54 17.54 26.04
CA GLY A 88 9.88 18.03 26.29
C GLY A 88 10.86 16.95 26.77
N LYS A 89 10.39 15.99 27.56
CA LYS A 89 11.20 14.81 27.94
C LYS A 89 11.49 13.92 26.73
N LEU A 90 10.56 13.75 25.78
CA LEU A 90 10.83 12.99 24.56
C LEU A 90 11.89 13.68 23.70
N VAL A 91 11.79 14.99 23.49
CA VAL A 91 12.78 15.74 22.69
C VAL A 91 14.19 15.65 23.29
N ASN A 92 14.31 15.77 24.61
CA ASN A 92 15.61 15.90 25.26
C ASN A 92 16.20 14.56 25.74
N LYS A 93 15.35 13.62 26.16
CA LYS A 93 15.76 12.37 26.81
C LYS A 93 15.35 11.12 26.03
N HIS A 94 14.59 11.26 24.93
CA HIS A 94 14.02 10.13 24.17
C HIS A 94 13.22 9.16 25.06
N LYS A 95 12.55 9.70 26.09
CA LYS A 95 11.78 8.94 27.08
C LYS A 95 10.34 9.42 27.15
N TRP A 96 9.41 8.47 27.21
CA TRP A 96 8.00 8.69 27.49
C TRP A 96 7.81 8.45 28.98
N ASP A 97 7.83 9.53 29.76
CA ASP A 97 7.83 9.47 31.21
C ASP A 97 6.61 10.22 31.76
N PHE A 98 5.55 9.44 31.99
CA PHE A 98 4.32 9.84 32.65
C PHE A 98 3.93 8.77 33.68
N SER A 99 3.50 9.20 34.87
CA SER A 99 3.03 8.35 35.98
C SER A 99 3.96 7.17 36.34
N GLU A 100 5.25 7.43 36.57
CA GLU A 100 6.25 6.40 36.95
C GLU A 100 6.46 5.28 35.91
N ASN A 101 6.11 5.52 34.64
CA ASN A 101 6.35 4.58 33.53
C ASN A 101 7.82 4.57 33.07
N ASP A 102 8.77 4.65 34.01
CA ASP A 102 10.21 4.70 33.76
C ASP A 102 10.77 3.40 33.14
N GLN A 103 9.94 2.37 33.07
CA GLN A 103 10.27 1.05 32.52
C GLN A 103 9.85 0.87 31.05
N LEU A 104 9.22 1.85 30.42
CA LEU A 104 8.84 1.74 29.01
C LEU A 104 10.08 1.78 28.12
N VAL A 105 10.42 0.62 27.56
CA VAL A 105 11.51 0.48 26.60
C VAL A 105 11.07 1.06 25.25
N MET A 106 11.86 1.97 24.71
CA MET A 106 11.65 2.57 23.39
C MET A 106 12.92 2.45 22.55
N GLY A 107 12.74 2.36 21.23
CA GLY A 107 13.86 2.40 20.30
C GLY A 107 14.48 3.78 20.18
N LYS A 108 15.41 3.94 19.23
CA LYS A 108 16.01 5.23 18.92
C LYS A 108 14.99 6.10 18.16
N LEU A 109 14.39 7.04 18.89
CA LEU A 109 13.39 7.96 18.35
C LEU A 109 14.05 9.17 17.66
N SER A 110 13.61 9.47 16.44
CA SER A 110 14.01 10.66 15.68
C SER A 110 12.79 11.56 15.49
N GLY A 111 12.87 12.81 15.97
CA GLY A 111 11.80 13.79 15.79
C GLY A 111 11.69 14.24 14.34
N LEU A 112 10.52 14.04 13.73
CA LEU A 112 10.24 14.47 12.36
C LEU A 112 9.77 15.93 12.33
N ALA A 113 9.88 16.57 11.17
CA ALA A 113 9.30 17.90 10.97
C ALA A 113 7.79 17.89 11.18
N LYS A 114 7.22 19.05 11.54
CA LYS A 114 5.77 19.25 11.62
C LYS A 114 5.09 18.84 10.32
N GLN A 115 4.08 17.99 10.43
CA GLN A 115 3.34 17.47 9.28
C GLN A 115 1.88 17.88 9.39
N PHE A 116 1.25 18.19 8.25
CA PHE A 116 -0.20 18.35 8.15
C PHE A 116 -0.78 17.12 7.46
N ILE A 117 -1.73 16.46 8.12
CA ILE A 117 -2.39 15.25 7.63
C ILE A 117 -3.80 15.61 7.19
N PRO A 118 -4.08 15.69 5.87
CA PRO A 118 -5.41 16.00 5.37
C PRO A 118 -6.41 14.89 5.72
N ALA A 119 -7.68 15.27 5.93
CA ALA A 119 -8.79 14.35 6.15
C ALA A 119 -9.23 13.57 4.89
N SER A 120 -8.48 13.69 3.79
CA SER A 120 -8.81 13.03 2.52
C SER A 120 -8.76 11.51 2.61
N GLU A 121 -9.72 10.85 1.96
CA GLU A 121 -9.72 9.40 1.79
C GLU A 121 -8.43 8.92 1.09
N GLY A 122 -7.92 7.77 1.52
CA GLY A 122 -6.67 7.20 1.00
C GLY A 122 -5.38 7.63 1.72
N ASN A 123 -5.42 8.60 2.64
CA ASN A 123 -4.27 8.89 3.48
C ASN A 123 -4.10 7.83 4.58
N ARG A 124 -3.03 7.03 4.47
CA ARG A 124 -2.72 5.92 5.40
C ARG A 124 -2.67 6.31 6.87
N LEU A 125 -2.25 7.55 7.19
CA LEU A 125 -2.14 7.99 8.59
C LEU A 125 -3.51 8.21 9.24
N ASN A 126 -4.57 8.45 8.46
CA ASN A 126 -5.93 8.60 9.00
C ASN A 126 -6.44 7.31 9.67
N HIS A 127 -5.81 6.17 9.41
CA HIS A 127 -6.13 4.90 10.05
C HIS A 127 -5.59 4.74 11.48
N VAL A 128 -4.70 5.64 11.93
CA VAL A 128 -4.15 5.61 13.29
C VAL A 128 -4.37 6.89 14.07
N LEU A 129 -4.79 7.98 13.41
CA LEU A 129 -5.15 9.23 14.07
C LEU A 129 -6.58 9.20 14.59
N LYS A 130 -6.82 9.89 15.69
CA LYS A 130 -8.15 10.00 16.28
C LYS A 130 -8.93 11.11 15.58
N ASN A 131 -10.10 10.78 15.02
CA ASN A 131 -11.05 11.78 14.50
C ASN A 131 -10.44 12.79 13.51
N ASN A 132 -9.60 12.35 12.57
CA ASN A 132 -9.08 13.24 11.53
C ASN A 132 -10.12 13.52 10.44
N PHE A 133 -11.25 14.10 10.84
CA PHE A 133 -12.40 14.40 9.99
C PHE A 133 -12.42 15.88 9.60
N HIS A 134 -13.11 16.20 8.50
CA HIS A 134 -13.29 17.55 7.97
C HIS A 134 -12.00 18.18 7.43
N ASN A 135 -11.21 18.82 8.29
CA ASN A 135 -10.20 19.78 7.87
C ASN A 135 -8.77 19.27 7.99
N GLY A 136 -8.55 18.13 8.65
CA GLY A 136 -7.22 17.57 8.85
C GLY A 136 -6.67 17.85 10.26
N SER A 137 -5.45 17.40 10.48
CA SER A 137 -4.74 17.51 11.77
C SER A 137 -3.28 17.82 11.53
N TYR A 138 -2.66 18.61 12.39
CA TYR A 138 -1.22 18.62 12.50
C TYR A 138 -0.74 17.45 13.35
N ILE A 139 0.43 16.92 13.01
CA ILE A 139 1.13 15.97 13.85
C ILE A 139 2.57 16.40 14.11
N LEU A 140 3.04 16.11 15.32
CA LEU A 140 4.45 16.07 15.68
C LEU A 140 4.78 14.62 16.02
N GLU A 141 5.70 14.04 15.26
CA GLU A 141 5.98 12.60 15.28
C GLU A 141 7.42 12.33 15.72
N PHE A 142 7.59 11.36 16.61
CA PHE A 142 8.87 10.74 16.93
C PHE A 142 8.89 9.34 16.33
N PHE A 143 9.78 9.16 15.35
CA PHE A 143 9.88 7.94 14.57
C PHE A 143 10.95 7.01 15.13
N ASP A 144 10.62 5.74 15.45
CA ASP A 144 11.63 4.76 15.83
C ASP A 144 12.37 4.28 14.57
N GLU A 145 13.58 4.79 14.31
CA GLU A 145 14.34 4.40 13.11
C GLU A 145 15.02 3.04 13.28
N SER A 146 15.29 2.64 14.53
CA SER A 146 16.02 1.41 14.85
C SER A 146 15.15 0.17 14.72
N LYS A 147 13.88 0.29 15.13
CA LYS A 147 12.92 -0.83 15.28
C LYS A 147 13.49 -2.02 16.07
N GLN A 148 14.53 -1.81 16.88
CA GLN A 148 15.33 -2.87 17.50
C GLN A 148 14.47 -3.83 18.34
N HIS A 149 13.48 -3.29 19.05
CA HIS A 149 12.61 -4.08 19.91
C HIS A 149 11.36 -4.62 19.21
N LEU A 150 11.17 -4.31 17.93
CA LEU A 150 9.96 -4.62 17.15
C LEU A 150 10.26 -5.37 15.84
N GLU A 151 11.54 -5.71 15.57
CA GLU A 151 11.97 -6.34 14.32
C GLU A 151 11.22 -7.65 14.02
N PHE A 152 10.89 -8.42 15.07
CA PHE A 152 10.14 -9.67 14.95
C PHE A 152 8.72 -9.48 14.38
N LEU A 153 8.13 -8.28 14.48
CA LEU A 153 6.84 -7.94 13.86
C LEU A 153 6.99 -7.42 12.41
N LEU A 154 8.20 -7.02 12.02
CA LEU A 154 8.49 -6.49 10.69
C LEU A 154 8.86 -7.59 9.69
N ASP A 155 9.23 -8.78 10.17
CA ASP A 155 9.51 -9.94 9.32
C ASP A 155 8.32 -10.29 8.41
N VAL A 156 8.60 -10.71 7.17
CA VAL A 156 7.60 -11.17 6.20
C VAL A 156 6.80 -12.35 6.76
N LYS A 157 7.46 -13.24 7.50
CA LYS A 157 6.82 -14.39 8.16
C LYS A 157 5.83 -13.97 9.25
N ALA A 158 6.01 -12.77 9.83
CA ALA A 158 5.16 -12.26 10.90
C ALA A 158 3.96 -11.45 10.40
N VAL A 159 3.84 -11.18 9.09
CA VAL A 159 2.76 -10.38 8.50
C VAL A 159 1.38 -10.90 8.87
N LYS A 160 1.15 -12.22 8.71
CA LYS A 160 -0.15 -12.84 9.03
C LYS A 160 -0.50 -12.67 10.51
N SER A 161 0.46 -12.87 11.40
CA SER A 161 0.29 -12.70 12.85
C SER A 161 0.03 -11.25 13.24
N LEU A 162 0.74 -10.29 12.62
CA LEU A 162 0.55 -8.86 12.86
C LEU A 162 -0.81 -8.38 12.37
N ASN A 163 -1.27 -8.84 11.22
CA ASN A 163 -2.60 -8.48 10.70
C ASN A 163 -3.69 -8.96 11.65
N LYS A 164 -3.62 -10.21 12.10
CA LYS A 164 -4.56 -10.75 13.09
C LYS A 164 -4.54 -9.98 14.42
N LEU A 165 -3.35 -9.64 14.92
CA LEU A 165 -3.20 -8.81 16.12
C LEU A 165 -3.82 -7.42 15.92
N THR A 166 -3.63 -6.83 14.75
CA THR A 166 -4.16 -5.51 14.42
C THR A 166 -5.69 -5.54 14.33
N GLU A 167 -6.28 -6.59 13.76
CA GLU A 167 -7.74 -6.79 13.77
C GLU A 167 -8.30 -6.81 15.20
N GLN A 168 -7.65 -7.52 16.12
CA GLN A 168 -8.03 -7.54 17.54
C GLN A 168 -7.88 -6.17 18.22
N ILE A 169 -6.84 -5.41 17.87
CA ILE A 169 -6.66 -4.03 18.36
C ILE A 169 -7.80 -3.14 17.85
N LYS A 170 -8.17 -3.28 16.57
CA LYS A 170 -9.20 -2.48 15.89
C LYS A 170 -10.60 -2.64 16.51
N GLU A 171 -10.89 -3.83 17.03
CA GLU A 171 -12.12 -4.09 17.79
C GLU A 171 -12.21 -3.29 19.10
N ILE A 172 -11.08 -2.86 19.66
CA ILE A 172 -11.00 -2.16 20.96
C ILE A 172 -10.78 -0.65 20.77
N VAL A 173 -9.89 -0.27 19.86
CA VAL A 173 -9.59 1.13 19.51
C VAL A 173 -9.50 1.26 17.99
N PRO A 174 -9.98 2.37 17.39
CA PRO A 174 -9.98 2.55 15.93
C PRO A 174 -8.58 2.91 15.39
N ILE A 175 -7.59 2.03 15.64
CA ILE A 175 -6.18 2.17 15.21
C ILE A 175 -5.82 0.93 14.39
N ASP A 176 -5.46 1.13 13.13
CA ASP A 176 -5.08 0.06 12.20
C ASP A 176 -3.60 0.16 11.82
N LEU A 177 -2.76 -0.56 12.58
CA LEU A 177 -1.31 -0.60 12.38
C LEU A 177 -0.88 -1.44 11.16
N SER A 178 -1.79 -2.19 10.52
CA SER A 178 -1.45 -3.06 9.38
C SER A 178 -1.11 -2.26 8.13
N LEU A 179 -1.72 -1.08 7.98
CA LEU A 179 -1.51 -0.14 6.88
C LEU A 179 -0.32 0.80 7.09
N VAL A 180 0.19 0.87 8.33
CA VAL A 180 1.29 1.76 8.72
C VAL A 180 2.34 1.02 9.56
N ARG A 181 2.75 -0.17 9.11
CA ARG A 181 3.75 -1.01 9.81
C ARG A 181 5.09 -0.29 10.07
N ASP A 182 5.45 0.66 9.22
CA ASP A 182 6.62 1.52 9.42
C ASP A 182 6.48 2.43 10.66
N ARG A 183 5.27 2.65 11.17
CA ARG A 183 4.98 3.48 12.35
C ARG A 183 4.98 2.70 13.66
N LEU A 184 5.29 1.40 13.65
CA LEU A 184 5.48 0.62 14.88
C LEU A 184 6.65 1.21 15.69
N GLY A 185 6.43 1.45 16.98
CA GLY A 185 7.37 2.06 17.91
C GLY A 185 7.30 3.59 17.96
N ASN A 186 6.46 4.22 17.13
CA ASN A 186 6.39 5.67 17.03
C ASN A 186 5.52 6.27 18.14
N VAL A 187 5.76 7.57 18.37
CA VAL A 187 4.96 8.43 19.24
C VAL A 187 4.45 9.60 18.43
N ILE A 188 3.14 9.83 18.44
CA ILE A 188 2.48 10.89 17.66
C ILE A 188 1.72 11.81 18.60
N PHE A 189 1.99 13.11 18.52
CA PHE A 189 1.14 14.16 19.09
C PHE A 189 0.27 14.73 17.97
N GLN A 190 -1.04 14.61 18.10
CA GLN A 190 -2.02 15.05 17.12
C GLN A 190 -2.73 16.31 17.61
N PHE A 191 -2.78 17.33 16.75
CA PHE A 191 -3.49 18.58 16.94
C PHE A 191 -4.56 18.72 15.85
N PRO A 192 -5.79 18.25 16.10
CA PRO A 192 -6.88 18.37 15.14
C PRO A 192 -7.19 19.83 14.81
N VAL A 193 -7.44 20.16 13.54
CA VAL A 193 -7.86 21.52 13.18
C VAL A 193 -9.38 21.64 13.37
N THR A 194 -9.76 22.28 14.48
CA THR A 194 -11.16 22.51 14.88
C THR A 194 -11.57 23.98 14.78
N ILE A 195 -10.60 24.90 14.60
CA ILE A 195 -10.84 26.36 14.57
C ILE A 195 -11.75 26.81 13.42
N LEU A 196 -11.78 26.05 12.34
CA LEU A 196 -12.55 26.31 11.13
C LEU A 196 -13.26 25.02 10.75
N LYS A 197 -14.43 25.14 10.12
CA LYS A 197 -15.08 24.11 9.30
C LYS A 197 -15.37 24.71 7.94
N THR A 198 -14.93 24.03 6.88
CA THR A 198 -15.16 24.48 5.50
C THR A 198 -15.78 23.39 4.65
N THR A 199 -16.63 23.81 3.71
CA THR A 199 -17.18 22.97 2.64
C THR A 199 -17.20 23.77 1.35
N SER A 200 -17.06 23.09 0.22
CA SER A 200 -17.08 23.74 -1.10
C SER A 200 -18.06 23.07 -2.05
N GLN A 201 -18.58 23.85 -2.99
CA GLN A 201 -19.40 23.40 -4.10
C GLN A 201 -18.92 24.09 -5.38
N SER A 202 -19.06 23.42 -6.53
CA SER A 202 -18.84 24.05 -7.83
C SER A 202 -19.90 25.12 -8.08
N LEU A 203 -19.53 26.19 -8.78
CA LEU A 203 -20.50 27.08 -9.41
C LEU A 203 -21.28 26.33 -10.50
N THR A 204 -22.48 26.81 -10.82
CA THR A 204 -23.38 26.18 -11.81
C THR A 204 -22.82 26.18 -13.22
N ASP A 205 -21.94 27.12 -13.54
CA ASP A 205 -21.23 27.24 -14.81
C ASP A 205 -19.84 26.57 -14.79
N HIS A 206 -19.46 25.95 -13.67
CA HIS A 206 -18.17 25.31 -13.43
C HIS A 206 -16.95 26.23 -13.62
N THR A 207 -17.11 27.55 -13.52
CA THR A 207 -15.99 28.52 -13.65
C THR A 207 -15.28 28.82 -12.32
N GLY A 208 -15.67 28.13 -11.25
CA GLY A 208 -15.12 28.34 -9.92
C GLY A 208 -15.86 27.56 -8.85
N VAL A 209 -15.61 27.96 -7.60
CA VAL A 209 -16.19 27.32 -6.41
C VAL A 209 -16.83 28.36 -5.49
N VAL A 210 -17.85 27.94 -4.74
CA VAL A 210 -18.32 28.63 -3.55
C VAL A 210 -17.81 27.88 -2.32
N ALA A 211 -17.07 28.59 -1.46
CA ALA A 211 -16.58 28.07 -0.19
C ALA A 211 -17.44 28.61 0.96
N GLN A 212 -17.87 27.72 1.85
CA GLN A 212 -18.60 28.05 3.06
C GLN A 212 -17.69 27.93 4.28
N PHE A 213 -17.67 28.95 5.12
CA PHE A 213 -16.82 29.03 6.31
C PHE A 213 -17.68 29.04 7.57
N LYS A 214 -17.30 28.24 8.57
CA LYS A 214 -17.87 28.28 9.92
C LYS A 214 -16.71 28.27 10.91
N TRP A 215 -16.50 29.38 11.60
CA TRP A 215 -15.46 29.53 12.62
C TRP A 215 -15.91 28.97 13.96
N HIS A 216 -14.94 28.60 14.79
CA HIS A 216 -15.18 28.16 16.16
C HIS A 216 -15.87 29.26 17.00
N LEU A 217 -16.76 28.87 17.91
CA LEU A 217 -17.58 29.81 18.69
C LEU A 217 -16.77 30.65 19.68
N ASP A 218 -15.71 30.07 20.26
CA ASP A 218 -14.83 30.76 21.21
C ASP A 218 -13.86 31.76 20.53
N LEU A 219 -13.88 31.84 19.21
CA LEU A 219 -13.05 32.79 18.48
C LEU A 219 -13.75 34.16 18.43
N VAL A 220 -13.09 35.19 18.99
CA VAL A 220 -13.64 36.56 19.05
C VAL A 220 -13.85 37.15 17.65
N GLU A 221 -12.89 36.97 16.76
CA GLU A 221 -12.96 37.43 15.37
C GLU A 221 -12.34 36.39 14.40
N PRO A 222 -12.91 36.20 13.20
CA PRO A 222 -12.33 35.32 12.18
C PRO A 222 -10.87 35.67 11.86
N LYS A 223 -10.04 34.64 11.63
CA LYS A 223 -8.64 34.86 11.27
C LYS A 223 -8.49 35.33 9.84
N ALA A 224 -7.53 36.23 9.60
CA ALA A 224 -7.09 36.56 8.25
C ALA A 224 -6.49 35.32 7.58
N CYS A 225 -7.03 34.96 6.42
CA CYS A 225 -6.63 33.76 5.69
C CYS A 225 -6.40 34.04 4.20
N THR A 226 -5.54 33.23 3.59
CA THR A 226 -5.39 33.12 2.14
C THR A 226 -6.01 31.80 1.67
N ILE A 227 -6.91 31.88 0.71
CA ILE A 227 -7.55 30.72 0.08
C ILE A 227 -6.87 30.50 -1.27
N MET A 228 -6.26 29.33 -1.44
CA MET A 228 -5.64 28.90 -2.69
C MET A 228 -6.54 27.86 -3.36
N VAL A 229 -6.89 28.08 -4.61
CA VAL A 229 -7.70 27.14 -5.38
C VAL A 229 -6.99 26.81 -6.70
N ASP A 230 -6.73 25.52 -6.91
CA ASP A 230 -6.03 24.99 -8.08
C ASP A 230 -6.88 23.91 -8.78
N SER A 231 -7.09 24.03 -10.09
CA SER A 231 -7.71 23.01 -10.95
C SER A 231 -6.64 22.36 -11.82
N ILE A 232 -6.49 21.04 -11.74
CA ILE A 232 -5.43 20.29 -12.41
C ILE A 232 -6.02 19.27 -13.39
N LEU A 233 -5.53 19.28 -14.63
CA LEU A 233 -5.79 18.28 -15.67
C LEU A 233 -4.49 17.89 -16.36
N ASP A 234 -4.19 16.59 -16.44
CA ASP A 234 -2.95 16.08 -17.07
C ASP A 234 -1.67 16.75 -16.52
N GLY A 235 -1.64 16.99 -15.20
CA GLY A 235 -0.54 17.70 -14.53
C GLY A 235 -0.46 19.21 -14.83
N ASN A 236 -1.31 19.74 -15.71
CA ASN A 236 -1.38 21.17 -16.04
C ASN A 236 -2.36 21.90 -15.11
N TYR A 237 -1.98 23.09 -14.66
CA TYR A 237 -2.85 23.97 -13.89
C TYR A 237 -3.75 24.75 -14.86
N LEU A 238 -5.02 24.37 -14.93
CA LEU A 238 -6.02 25.04 -15.77
C LEU A 238 -6.57 26.31 -15.11
N GLY A 239 -6.50 26.37 -13.79
CA GLY A 239 -6.91 27.49 -12.97
C GLY A 239 -6.12 27.49 -11.68
N SER A 240 -5.54 28.62 -11.31
CA SER A 240 -4.83 28.80 -10.04
C SER A 240 -5.04 30.22 -9.55
N VAL A 241 -5.65 30.38 -8.39
CA VAL A 241 -5.86 31.69 -7.77
C VAL A 241 -5.56 31.65 -6.28
N ASN A 242 -5.04 32.76 -5.78
CA ASN A 242 -4.88 33.03 -4.37
C ASN A 242 -5.73 34.24 -4.02
N VAL A 243 -6.74 34.06 -3.18
CA VAL A 243 -7.66 35.13 -2.78
C VAL A 243 -7.66 35.29 -1.27
N PRO A 244 -7.66 36.53 -0.74
CA PRO A 244 -7.85 36.75 0.68
C PRO A 244 -9.26 36.32 1.10
N TYR A 245 -9.38 35.78 2.31
CA TYR A 245 -10.67 35.53 2.94
C TYR A 245 -11.37 36.87 3.22
N ASN A 246 -12.59 37.04 2.71
CA ASN A 246 -13.33 38.31 2.76
C ASN A 246 -14.22 38.46 4.02
N LEU A 247 -14.00 37.63 5.05
CA LEU A 247 -14.78 37.60 6.30
C LEU A 247 -16.26 37.20 6.13
N SER A 248 -16.68 36.79 4.93
CA SER A 248 -18.05 36.34 4.68
C SER A 248 -18.20 34.86 5.00
N GLN A 249 -19.42 34.45 5.36
CA GLN A 249 -19.73 33.03 5.56
C GLN A 249 -19.66 32.24 4.24
N LEU A 250 -20.00 32.89 3.13
CA LEU A 250 -19.93 32.34 1.78
C LEU A 250 -19.02 33.23 0.94
N GLN A 251 -18.04 32.64 0.26
CA GLN A 251 -17.14 33.35 -0.64
C GLN A 251 -17.10 32.64 -1.99
N LEU A 252 -17.37 33.39 -3.05
CA LEU A 252 -17.22 32.93 -4.42
C LEU A 252 -15.77 33.12 -4.87
N ILE A 253 -15.23 32.10 -5.53
CA ILE A 253 -13.85 32.06 -5.99
C ILE A 253 -13.87 31.59 -7.44
N THR A 254 -13.66 32.52 -8.37
CA THR A 254 -13.56 32.23 -9.79
C THR A 254 -12.14 31.79 -10.12
N THR A 255 -11.98 30.59 -10.66
CA THR A 255 -10.67 29.99 -10.98
C THR A 255 -10.53 29.62 -12.45
N GLY A 256 -11.61 29.75 -13.23
CA GLY A 256 -11.77 29.04 -14.50
C GLY A 256 -12.34 27.64 -14.26
N HIS A 257 -12.19 26.76 -15.24
CA HIS A 257 -12.87 25.46 -15.28
C HIS A 257 -12.50 24.54 -14.08
N VAL A 258 -13.48 24.14 -13.26
CA VAL A 258 -13.29 23.25 -12.08
C VAL A 258 -13.77 21.82 -12.28
N ASP A 259 -13.90 21.40 -13.53
CA ASP A 259 -14.45 20.08 -13.89
C ASP A 259 -13.49 18.90 -13.70
N GLN A 260 -12.35 19.16 -13.08
CA GLN A 260 -11.29 18.20 -12.85
C GLN A 260 -10.91 18.20 -11.37
N VAL A 261 -9.77 17.57 -11.04
CA VAL A 261 -9.29 17.53 -9.66
C VAL A 261 -9.02 18.95 -9.19
N THR A 262 -9.89 19.43 -8.30
CA THR A 262 -9.79 20.74 -7.67
C THR A 262 -9.17 20.58 -6.28
N ASN A 263 -8.14 21.37 -6.02
CA ASN A 263 -7.49 21.48 -4.73
C ASN A 263 -7.87 22.83 -4.12
N ILE A 264 -8.36 22.83 -2.88
CA ILE A 264 -8.64 24.05 -2.11
C ILE A 264 -7.84 23.98 -0.83
N ARG A 265 -7.00 24.98 -0.59
CA ARG A 265 -6.19 25.11 0.62
C ARG A 265 -6.49 26.44 1.30
N ILE A 266 -6.72 26.41 2.60
CA ILE A 266 -6.99 27.61 3.40
C ILE A 266 -5.85 27.76 4.39
N TRP A 267 -5.06 28.81 4.23
CA TRP A 267 -3.95 29.15 5.11
C TRP A 267 -4.33 30.32 6.00
N SER A 268 -4.09 30.20 7.30
CA SER A 268 -4.05 31.37 8.19
C SER A 268 -2.77 32.14 7.94
N ASN A 269 -2.85 33.47 7.95
CA ASN A 269 -1.70 34.32 7.68
C ASN A 269 -0.75 34.37 8.88
N GLU A 270 -1.31 34.46 10.10
CA GLU A 270 -0.54 34.55 11.35
C GLU A 270 -1.15 33.68 12.47
N PRO A 271 -0.39 32.70 13.00
CA PRO A 271 0.82 32.13 12.39
C PRO A 271 0.50 31.42 11.07
N ASN A 272 1.48 31.29 10.18
CA ASN A 272 1.30 30.62 8.89
C ASN A 272 1.00 29.10 9.05
N LEU A 273 -0.28 28.75 9.07
CA LEU A 273 -0.78 27.38 9.23
C LEU A 273 -1.90 27.10 8.22
N LEU A 274 -1.77 25.99 7.51
CA LEU A 274 -2.84 25.34 6.76
C LEU A 274 -3.96 24.92 7.73
N LEU A 275 -5.15 25.47 7.54
CA LEU A 275 -6.35 25.19 8.34
C LEU A 275 -7.28 24.19 7.67
N SER A 276 -7.23 24.06 6.35
CA SER A 276 -8.03 23.08 5.63
C SER A 276 -7.42 22.74 4.28
N ASN A 277 -7.58 21.49 3.87
CA ASN A 277 -7.21 21.00 2.55
C ASN A 277 -8.31 20.08 2.00
N PHE A 278 -8.91 20.51 0.90
CA PHE A 278 -9.81 19.70 0.09
C PHE A 278 -9.11 19.34 -1.22
N ARG A 279 -9.25 18.08 -1.63
CA ARG A 279 -8.84 17.60 -2.96
C ARG A 279 -9.91 16.65 -3.45
N GLY A 280 -10.55 16.97 -4.57
CA GLY A 280 -11.63 16.17 -5.11
C GLY A 280 -12.17 16.70 -6.42
N THR A 281 -13.22 16.05 -6.92
CA THR A 281 -13.97 16.47 -8.09
C THR A 281 -15.40 16.80 -7.68
N TYR A 282 -16.07 17.63 -8.47
CA TYR A 282 -17.48 17.96 -8.26
C TYR A 282 -18.36 17.13 -9.19
N PHE A 283 -19.54 16.75 -8.71
CA PHE A 283 -20.53 16.05 -9.54
C PHE A 283 -21.07 16.99 -10.63
N ARG A 284 -20.92 16.61 -11.90
CA ARG A 284 -21.56 17.31 -13.05
C ARG A 284 -23.01 16.90 -13.27
N GLY A 285 -23.33 15.64 -13.04
CA GLY A 285 -24.65 15.08 -13.31
C GLY A 285 -24.69 13.58 -13.09
N MET A 286 -25.89 13.02 -13.14
CA MET A 286 -26.14 11.59 -13.00
C MET A 286 -26.78 11.09 -14.29
N SER A 287 -26.14 10.14 -14.98
CA SER A 287 -26.75 9.45 -16.11
C SER A 287 -27.45 8.18 -15.63
N LEU A 288 -28.70 8.02 -16.05
CA LEU A 288 -29.45 6.79 -15.82
C LEU A 288 -29.41 5.96 -17.09
N ASN A 289 -28.94 4.72 -16.95
CA ASN A 289 -28.95 3.74 -18.03
C ASN A 289 -30.16 2.82 -17.83
N THR A 290 -31.21 3.01 -18.62
CA THR A 290 -32.41 2.15 -18.57
C THR A 290 -32.34 1.11 -19.67
N SER A 291 -32.27 -0.16 -19.27
CA SER A 291 -32.36 -1.31 -20.17
C SER A 291 -33.72 -1.98 -20.01
N ILE A 292 -34.36 -2.33 -21.13
CA ILE A 292 -35.62 -3.08 -21.13
C ILE A 292 -35.28 -4.57 -21.20
N GLY A 293 -35.82 -5.36 -20.28
CA GLY A 293 -35.72 -6.82 -20.35
C GLY A 293 -36.41 -7.35 -21.60
N SER A 294 -35.71 -8.18 -22.37
CA SER A 294 -36.31 -8.97 -23.45
C SER A 294 -37.28 -9.98 -22.84
N HIS A 295 -38.37 -10.26 -23.55
CA HIS A 295 -39.36 -11.26 -23.13
C HIS A 295 -38.84 -12.70 -23.29
N GLU A 296 -37.76 -12.90 -24.06
CA GLU A 296 -37.16 -14.21 -24.26
C GLU A 296 -35.75 -14.30 -23.66
N PRO A 297 -35.56 -15.15 -22.63
CA PRO A 297 -34.27 -15.42 -22.05
C PRO A 297 -33.47 -16.37 -22.94
N ARG A 298 -32.16 -16.22 -22.94
CA ARG A 298 -31.27 -17.19 -23.59
C ARG A 298 -31.18 -18.44 -22.72
N VAL A 299 -31.66 -19.55 -23.25
CA VAL A 299 -31.59 -20.86 -22.59
C VAL A 299 -30.56 -21.73 -23.29
N PHE A 300 -29.65 -22.36 -22.53
CA PHE A 300 -28.66 -23.31 -23.05
C PHE A 300 -28.32 -24.34 -21.97
N THR A 301 -27.86 -25.54 -22.36
CA THR A 301 -27.58 -26.63 -21.42
C THR A 301 -26.08 -26.91 -21.35
N ILE A 302 -25.53 -26.97 -20.13
CA ILE A 302 -24.16 -27.41 -19.86
C ILE A 302 -24.22 -28.61 -18.93
N GLY A 303 -23.66 -29.74 -19.34
CA GLY A 303 -23.62 -30.96 -18.51
C GLY A 303 -24.99 -31.50 -18.10
N GLY A 304 -26.03 -31.30 -18.93
CA GLY A 304 -27.41 -31.70 -18.62
C GLY A 304 -28.19 -30.72 -17.73
N VAL A 305 -27.54 -29.65 -17.24
CA VAL A 305 -28.20 -28.57 -16.49
C VAL A 305 -28.53 -27.43 -17.43
N THR A 306 -29.80 -27.04 -17.46
CA THR A 306 -30.27 -25.92 -18.27
C THR A 306 -30.03 -24.60 -17.55
N HIS A 307 -29.28 -23.72 -18.20
CA HIS A 307 -29.00 -22.35 -17.78
C HIS A 307 -29.90 -21.39 -18.54
N LYS A 308 -30.47 -20.43 -17.81
CA LYS A 308 -31.35 -19.39 -18.34
C LYS A 308 -30.72 -18.04 -18.02
N VAL A 309 -30.44 -17.24 -19.05
CA VAL A 309 -29.88 -15.90 -18.93
C VAL A 309 -30.87 -14.90 -19.50
N GLU A 310 -31.42 -14.06 -18.63
CA GLU A 310 -32.30 -12.97 -19.04
C GLU A 310 -31.52 -11.99 -19.93
N ILE A 311 -32.08 -11.67 -21.10
CA ILE A 311 -31.46 -10.74 -22.05
C ILE A 311 -32.05 -9.37 -21.78
N VAL A 312 -31.21 -8.35 -21.67
CA VAL A 312 -31.64 -6.95 -21.57
C VAL A 312 -31.18 -6.20 -22.82
N SER A 313 -31.98 -5.25 -23.29
CA SER A 313 -31.58 -4.39 -24.39
C SER A 313 -30.35 -3.55 -24.01
N LYS A 314 -29.56 -3.14 -25.01
CA LYS A 314 -28.54 -2.10 -24.80
C LYS A 314 -29.28 -0.85 -24.31
N GLY A 315 -29.05 -0.49 -23.05
CA GLY A 315 -29.85 0.54 -22.41
C GLY A 315 -29.74 1.88 -23.13
N MET A 316 -30.85 2.62 -23.16
CA MET A 316 -30.85 3.99 -23.62
C MET A 316 -30.30 4.86 -22.50
N ARG A 317 -29.17 5.53 -22.76
CA ARG A 317 -28.66 6.57 -21.86
C ARG A 317 -29.50 7.83 -22.07
N SER A 318 -30.25 8.24 -21.05
CA SER A 318 -30.86 9.57 -21.02
C SER A 318 -29.82 10.57 -20.52
N GLY A 319 -29.64 11.68 -21.24
CA GLY A 319 -28.72 12.75 -20.86
C GLY A 319 -27.35 12.76 -21.57
N ASP A 320 -27.10 11.85 -22.52
CA ASP A 320 -25.97 11.97 -23.45
C ASP A 320 -26.29 13.08 -24.46
N SER A 321 -25.93 14.33 -24.16
CA SER A 321 -25.55 15.23 -25.24
C SER A 321 -24.23 14.69 -25.80
N ASP A 322 -24.20 14.33 -27.08
CA ASP A 322 -23.02 13.82 -27.82
C ASP A 322 -21.87 14.85 -27.95
N VAL A 323 -21.88 15.87 -27.09
CA VAL A 323 -20.89 16.94 -27.02
C VAL A 323 -19.68 16.37 -26.29
N GLN A 324 -18.77 15.76 -27.05
CA GLN A 324 -17.43 15.47 -26.55
C GLN A 324 -16.75 16.78 -26.18
N ASP A 325 -16.58 17.02 -24.89
CA ASP A 325 -15.82 18.17 -24.41
C ASP A 325 -14.31 17.93 -24.59
N TYR A 326 -13.52 19.00 -24.54
CA TYR A 326 -12.06 18.92 -24.68
C TYR A 326 -11.43 17.95 -23.65
N ALA A 327 -12.05 17.81 -22.48
CA ALA A 327 -11.58 16.90 -21.43
C ALA A 327 -11.69 15.41 -21.84
N THR A 328 -12.74 15.05 -22.60
CA THR A 328 -12.91 13.70 -23.15
C THR A 328 -11.78 13.34 -24.12
N PHE A 329 -11.37 14.27 -24.98
CA PHE A 329 -10.24 14.05 -25.90
C PHE A 329 -8.90 13.91 -25.17
N ILE A 330 -8.67 14.72 -24.13
CA ILE A 330 -7.48 14.62 -23.29
C ILE A 330 -7.44 13.26 -22.59
N HIS A 331 -8.57 12.80 -22.03
CA HIS A 331 -8.65 11.51 -21.35
C HIS A 331 -8.32 10.33 -22.28
N ASN A 332 -8.82 10.35 -23.51
CA ASN A 332 -8.49 9.32 -24.50
C ASN A 332 -6.99 9.32 -24.86
N THR A 333 -6.38 10.50 -24.98
CA THR A 333 -4.93 10.60 -25.27
C THR A 333 -4.08 10.15 -24.09
N LEU A 334 -4.54 10.41 -22.86
CA LEU A 334 -3.87 9.95 -21.63
C LEU A 334 -3.78 8.41 -21.57
N TYR A 335 -4.77 7.69 -22.10
CA TYR A 335 -4.71 6.23 -22.22
C TYR A 335 -3.55 5.76 -23.11
N ASP A 336 -3.32 6.42 -24.25
CA ASP A 336 -2.22 6.08 -25.14
C ASP A 336 -0.85 6.39 -24.49
N ALA A 337 -0.75 7.53 -23.79
CA ALA A 337 0.45 7.87 -23.02
C ALA A 337 0.72 6.87 -21.88
N GLU A 338 -0.34 6.43 -21.18
CA GLU A 338 -0.25 5.41 -20.14
C GLU A 338 0.25 4.07 -20.71
N LYS A 339 -0.26 3.66 -21.87
CA LYS A 339 0.21 2.44 -22.54
C LYS A 339 1.72 2.46 -22.78
N VAL A 340 2.26 3.55 -23.32
CA VAL A 340 3.72 3.69 -23.56
C VAL A 340 4.51 3.63 -22.25
N ARG A 341 3.99 4.25 -21.18
CA ARG A 341 4.60 4.19 -19.85
C ARG A 341 4.61 2.76 -19.28
N LEU A 342 3.53 2.01 -19.46
CA LEU A 342 3.43 0.63 -18.98
C LEU A 342 4.36 -0.31 -19.76
N GLU A 343 4.50 -0.13 -21.06
CA GLU A 343 5.41 -0.92 -21.90
C GLU A 343 6.88 -0.64 -21.57
N SER A 344 7.24 0.63 -21.32
CA SER A 344 8.62 1.02 -20.99
C SER A 344 9.05 0.56 -19.58
N SER A 345 8.11 0.55 -18.63
CA SER A 345 8.31 0.03 -17.27
C SER A 345 8.19 -1.50 -17.16
N LEU A 346 7.77 -2.18 -18.25
CA LEU A 346 7.45 -3.61 -18.28
C LEU A 346 6.35 -4.04 -17.29
N SER A 347 5.54 -3.09 -16.79
CA SER A 347 4.37 -3.41 -15.97
C SER A 347 3.24 -4.02 -16.81
N PHE A 348 3.14 -3.66 -18.09
CA PHE A 348 2.30 -4.34 -19.07
C PHE A 348 2.92 -4.23 -20.45
N LYS A 349 3.16 -5.36 -21.11
CA LYS A 349 3.66 -5.39 -22.49
C LYS A 349 3.09 -6.58 -23.25
N GLN A 350 2.67 -6.34 -24.49
CA GLN A 350 2.22 -7.37 -25.40
C GLN A 350 3.34 -7.73 -26.37
N TYR A 351 3.48 -9.01 -26.65
CA TYR A 351 4.41 -9.52 -27.63
C TYR A 351 3.64 -10.25 -28.72
N PHE A 352 4.15 -10.17 -29.94
CA PHE A 352 3.59 -10.85 -31.10
C PHE A 352 4.59 -11.89 -31.64
N SER A 353 4.14 -12.71 -32.58
CA SER A 353 5.01 -13.69 -33.25
C SER A 353 6.25 -13.00 -33.83
N GLY A 354 7.44 -13.58 -33.59
CA GLY A 354 8.73 -13.02 -34.00
C GLY A 354 9.40 -12.12 -32.96
N SER A 355 8.81 -11.94 -31.77
CA SER A 355 9.34 -11.06 -30.71
C SER A 355 10.21 -11.79 -29.67
N SER A 356 10.67 -13.02 -29.95
CA SER A 356 11.37 -13.87 -28.96
C SER A 356 12.61 -13.23 -28.36
N LEU A 357 13.44 -12.57 -29.19
CA LEU A 357 14.64 -11.89 -28.71
C LEU A 357 14.28 -10.75 -27.75
N THR A 358 13.32 -9.90 -28.14
CA THR A 358 12.86 -8.77 -27.33
C THR A 358 12.26 -9.24 -26.01
N ALA A 359 11.42 -10.28 -26.03
CA ALA A 359 10.77 -10.80 -24.83
C ALA A 359 11.80 -11.40 -23.84
N LEU A 360 12.77 -12.17 -24.35
CA LEU A 360 13.87 -12.68 -23.52
C LEU A 360 14.74 -11.56 -22.94
N GLN A 361 15.05 -10.53 -23.73
CA GLN A 361 15.79 -9.36 -23.25
C GLN A 361 15.03 -8.61 -22.15
N ASP A 362 13.72 -8.47 -22.27
CA ASP A 362 12.89 -7.84 -21.25
C ASP A 362 12.86 -8.66 -19.95
N LEU A 363 12.76 -10.00 -20.02
CA LEU A 363 12.89 -10.85 -18.82
C LEU A 363 14.27 -10.72 -18.18
N ARG A 364 15.34 -10.71 -18.97
CA ARG A 364 16.71 -10.50 -18.47
C ARG A 364 16.87 -9.11 -17.86
N LYS A 365 16.24 -8.08 -18.42
CA LYS A 365 16.21 -6.73 -17.85
C LYS A 365 15.54 -6.72 -16.49
N LEU A 366 14.40 -7.39 -16.33
CA LEU A 366 13.73 -7.53 -15.03
C LEU A 366 14.60 -8.25 -14.00
N ILE A 367 15.25 -9.34 -14.39
CA ILE A 367 16.18 -10.09 -13.53
C ILE A 367 17.31 -9.18 -13.04
N ASN A 368 18.02 -8.52 -13.96
CA ASN A 368 19.09 -7.59 -13.63
C ASN A 368 18.67 -6.44 -12.70
N GLN A 369 17.40 -6.02 -12.77
CA GLN A 369 16.88 -4.91 -11.96
C GLN A 369 16.44 -5.34 -10.56
N HIS A 370 16.06 -6.60 -10.35
CA HIS A 370 15.29 -7.02 -9.18
C HIS A 370 15.82 -8.28 -8.47
N ASP A 371 16.94 -8.86 -8.90
CA ASP A 371 17.50 -10.10 -8.33
C ASP A 371 18.15 -9.97 -6.94
N GLN A 372 18.28 -8.76 -6.40
CA GLN A 372 19.00 -8.50 -5.14
C GLN A 372 18.57 -9.35 -3.94
N ASN A 373 17.33 -9.86 -3.94
CA ASN A 373 16.78 -10.70 -2.87
C ASN A 373 16.42 -12.11 -3.35
N GLY A 374 16.90 -12.50 -4.54
CA GLY A 374 16.61 -13.77 -5.18
C GLY A 374 15.66 -13.64 -6.38
N VAL A 375 15.59 -14.73 -7.15
CA VAL A 375 14.75 -14.84 -8.35
C VAL A 375 14.11 -16.22 -8.36
N CYS A 376 12.81 -16.28 -8.54
CA CYS A 376 12.11 -17.55 -8.72
C CYS A 376 11.43 -17.61 -10.09
N LEU A 377 11.56 -18.74 -10.77
CA LEU A 377 10.91 -19.01 -12.05
C LEU A 377 9.98 -20.20 -11.91
N TRP A 378 8.71 -19.99 -12.25
CA TRP A 378 7.67 -20.99 -12.10
C TRP A 378 6.99 -21.17 -13.45
N ASP A 379 7.21 -22.30 -14.11
CA ASP A 379 6.63 -22.60 -15.43
C ASP A 379 6.55 -24.12 -15.65
N PRO A 380 5.37 -24.71 -15.91
CA PRO A 380 5.22 -26.17 -16.01
C PRO A 380 6.06 -26.80 -17.12
N TYR A 381 6.42 -26.04 -18.16
CA TYR A 381 7.22 -26.52 -19.29
C TYR A 381 8.69 -26.10 -19.20
N LEU A 382 9.12 -25.56 -18.05
CA LEU A 382 10.50 -25.10 -17.84
C LEU A 382 11.52 -26.23 -17.97
N ARG A 383 12.59 -25.98 -18.72
CA ARG A 383 13.73 -26.90 -18.90
C ARG A 383 15.06 -26.18 -18.64
N SER A 384 16.15 -26.93 -18.55
CA SER A 384 17.48 -26.40 -18.24
C SER A 384 17.96 -25.36 -19.27
N GLY A 385 17.64 -25.54 -20.55
CA GLY A 385 17.95 -24.55 -21.59
C GLY A 385 17.24 -23.20 -21.38
N ASP A 386 16.04 -23.21 -20.81
CA ASP A 386 15.30 -21.99 -20.48
C ASP A 386 15.95 -21.24 -19.30
N ILE A 387 16.43 -22.00 -18.31
CA ILE A 387 17.17 -21.48 -17.15
C ILE A 387 18.45 -20.79 -17.59
N LEU A 388 19.23 -21.40 -18.49
CA LEU A 388 20.42 -20.78 -19.08
C LEU A 388 20.09 -19.48 -19.83
N ASN A 389 18.93 -19.42 -20.49
CA ASN A 389 18.50 -18.23 -21.23
C ASN A 389 17.87 -17.14 -20.35
N THR A 390 17.63 -17.39 -19.06
CA THR A 390 16.93 -16.48 -18.15
C THR A 390 17.67 -16.30 -16.83
N LEU A 391 17.56 -17.25 -15.91
CA LEU A 391 18.06 -17.16 -14.53
C LEU A 391 19.58 -17.00 -14.43
N PHE A 392 20.35 -17.50 -15.40
CA PHE A 392 21.81 -17.30 -15.47
C PHE A 392 22.22 -15.83 -15.69
N PHE A 393 21.27 -14.96 -16.07
CA PHE A 393 21.49 -13.53 -16.21
C PHE A 393 21.30 -12.76 -14.88
N SER A 394 21.22 -13.44 -13.74
CA SER A 394 21.20 -12.83 -12.40
C SER A 394 22.62 -12.35 -12.01
N PRO A 395 22.88 -11.04 -11.91
CA PRO A 395 24.22 -10.53 -11.59
C PRO A 395 24.61 -10.62 -10.10
N THR A 396 23.64 -10.73 -9.19
CA THR A 396 23.90 -10.68 -7.75
C THR A 396 24.36 -12.03 -7.22
N ALA A 397 25.62 -12.13 -6.81
CA ALA A 397 26.17 -13.38 -6.29
C ALA A 397 25.56 -13.81 -4.94
N GLY A 398 25.31 -15.11 -4.77
CA GLY A 398 24.89 -15.73 -3.51
C GLY A 398 23.40 -15.58 -3.17
N VAL A 399 22.61 -14.90 -3.99
CA VAL A 399 21.15 -14.78 -3.81
C VAL A 399 20.45 -16.08 -4.17
N GLU A 400 19.33 -16.38 -3.52
CA GLU A 400 18.58 -17.60 -3.80
C GLU A 400 17.90 -17.53 -5.17
N ILE A 401 18.24 -18.47 -6.03
CA ILE A 401 17.59 -18.64 -7.33
C ILE A 401 16.87 -19.98 -7.34
N LYS A 402 15.55 -19.96 -7.59
CA LYS A 402 14.70 -21.15 -7.50
C LYS A 402 13.93 -21.34 -8.80
N ALA A 403 13.92 -22.56 -9.33
CA ALA A 403 13.21 -22.89 -10.55
C ALA A 403 12.29 -24.09 -10.32
N ILE A 404 11.01 -23.97 -10.70
CA ILE A 404 10.05 -25.08 -10.69
C ILE A 404 9.55 -25.31 -12.11
N GLY A 405 9.77 -26.53 -12.61
CA GLY A 405 9.12 -27.07 -13.81
C GLY A 405 8.22 -28.26 -13.50
N ALA A 406 7.63 -28.88 -14.52
CA ALA A 406 6.85 -30.10 -14.37
C ALA A 406 7.12 -31.15 -15.47
N ILE A 407 6.85 -32.41 -15.14
CA ILE A 407 6.78 -33.53 -16.09
C ILE A 407 5.30 -33.85 -16.33
N GLU A 408 4.67 -33.07 -17.21
CA GLU A 408 3.23 -33.15 -17.50
C GLU A 408 2.81 -34.43 -18.24
N LYS A 409 1.50 -34.69 -18.31
CA LYS A 409 0.91 -35.83 -19.03
C LYS A 409 1.24 -35.85 -20.54
N SER A 410 1.40 -34.68 -21.16
CA SER A 410 1.85 -34.55 -22.57
C SER A 410 3.29 -35.05 -22.72
N SER A 411 4.18 -34.65 -21.80
CA SER A 411 5.51 -35.23 -21.67
C SER A 411 5.41 -36.73 -21.42
N LYS A 412 4.56 -37.21 -20.50
CA LYS A 412 4.35 -38.66 -20.24
C LYS A 412 3.89 -39.44 -21.48
N LYS A 413 3.08 -38.85 -22.36
CA LYS A 413 2.66 -39.46 -23.64
C LYS A 413 3.83 -39.60 -24.61
N ILE A 414 4.74 -38.62 -24.61
CA ILE A 414 6.01 -38.70 -25.35
C ILE A 414 6.92 -39.73 -24.68
N LEU A 415 7.09 -39.73 -23.35
CA LEU A 415 7.85 -40.74 -22.58
C LEU A 415 7.38 -42.15 -22.90
N SER A 416 6.07 -42.40 -22.94
CA SER A 416 5.54 -43.74 -23.25
C SER A 416 5.85 -44.19 -24.68
N LYS A 417 6.11 -43.24 -25.60
CA LYS A 417 6.50 -43.53 -26.98
C LYS A 417 8.03 -43.61 -27.17
N THR A 418 8.80 -42.90 -26.35
CA THR A 418 10.27 -42.82 -26.45
C THR A 418 10.99 -43.74 -25.47
N GLY A 419 10.30 -44.31 -24.48
CA GLY A 419 10.85 -45.23 -23.48
C GLY A 419 11.60 -44.56 -22.33
N TYR A 420 11.62 -43.23 -22.24
CA TYR A 420 12.34 -42.53 -21.17
C TYR A 420 11.60 -42.60 -19.83
N THR A 421 12.34 -42.81 -18.75
CA THR A 421 11.89 -42.75 -17.35
C THR A 421 12.04 -41.32 -16.81
N THR A 422 11.34 -41.00 -15.71
CA THR A 422 11.48 -39.70 -15.02
C THR A 422 12.94 -39.43 -14.63
N ASP A 423 13.64 -40.42 -14.11
CA ASP A 423 15.05 -40.29 -13.71
C ASP A 423 15.96 -39.98 -14.90
N GLN A 424 15.68 -40.51 -16.09
CA GLN A 424 16.46 -40.20 -17.28
C GLN A 424 16.30 -38.75 -17.73
N ILE A 425 15.09 -38.18 -17.60
CA ILE A 425 14.85 -36.76 -17.92
C ILE A 425 15.58 -35.88 -16.93
N ILE A 426 15.44 -36.18 -15.64
CA ILE A 426 16.15 -35.46 -14.58
C ILE A 426 17.66 -35.47 -14.85
N ARG A 427 18.23 -36.61 -15.22
CA ARG A 427 19.66 -36.72 -15.59
C ARG A 427 20.02 -35.92 -16.85
N GLN A 428 19.17 -35.94 -17.89
CA GLN A 428 19.41 -35.16 -19.11
C GLN A 428 19.39 -33.65 -18.83
N GLU A 429 18.39 -33.18 -18.09
CA GLU A 429 18.27 -31.77 -17.70
C GLU A 429 19.40 -31.35 -16.76
N SER A 430 19.81 -32.22 -15.81
CA SER A 430 20.97 -31.99 -14.95
C SER A 430 22.26 -31.85 -15.76
N ALA A 431 22.49 -32.74 -16.74
CA ALA A 431 23.69 -32.73 -17.56
C ALA A 431 23.90 -31.41 -18.33
N ILE A 432 22.81 -30.74 -18.75
CA ILE A 432 22.88 -29.43 -19.42
C ILE A 432 23.41 -28.34 -18.47
N LEU A 433 23.02 -28.39 -17.18
CA LEU A 433 23.47 -27.42 -16.17
C LEU A 433 24.85 -27.76 -15.60
N GLU A 434 25.21 -29.04 -15.59
CA GLU A 434 26.52 -29.55 -15.18
C GLU A 434 27.61 -29.46 -16.26
N ASP A 435 27.28 -28.98 -17.48
CA ASP A 435 28.26 -28.81 -18.56
C ASP A 435 29.50 -28.05 -18.06
N PRO A 436 30.72 -28.63 -18.16
CA PRO A 436 31.96 -27.99 -17.74
C PRO A 436 32.25 -26.64 -18.44
N GLY A 437 31.61 -26.36 -19.58
CA GLY A 437 31.67 -25.06 -20.25
C GLY A 437 30.88 -23.95 -19.53
N ASN A 438 29.97 -24.30 -18.61
CA ASN A 438 29.22 -23.34 -17.82
C ASN A 438 30.06 -22.84 -16.63
N ASN A 439 30.15 -21.51 -16.48
CA ASN A 439 30.71 -20.92 -15.28
C ASN A 439 29.60 -20.60 -14.27
N ASN A 440 29.49 -21.43 -13.23
CA ASN A 440 28.47 -21.30 -12.18
C ASN A 440 28.92 -20.40 -11.00
N TYR A 441 29.97 -19.58 -11.18
CA TYR A 441 30.50 -18.71 -10.14
C TYR A 441 29.44 -17.77 -9.56
N GLY A 442 29.29 -17.78 -8.23
CA GLY A 442 28.35 -16.93 -7.50
C GLY A 442 26.88 -17.34 -7.62
N LEU A 443 26.56 -18.40 -8.37
CA LEU A 443 25.20 -18.86 -8.56
C LEU A 443 24.76 -19.72 -7.35
N LYS A 444 23.65 -19.36 -6.71
CA LYS A 444 22.96 -20.19 -5.70
C LYS A 444 21.60 -20.63 -6.26
N LEU A 445 21.65 -21.46 -7.31
CA LEU A 445 20.49 -21.92 -8.07
C LEU A 445 20.09 -23.34 -7.69
N GLU A 446 18.78 -23.56 -7.53
CA GLU A 446 18.18 -24.88 -7.41
C GLU A 446 17.02 -25.04 -8.40
N PHE A 447 17.00 -26.18 -9.10
CA PHE A 447 15.96 -26.53 -10.06
C PHE A 447 15.26 -27.82 -9.66
N ARG A 448 13.93 -27.77 -9.56
CA ARG A 448 13.06 -28.89 -9.21
C ARG A 448 11.99 -29.14 -10.28
N LEU A 449 11.63 -30.40 -10.47
CA LEU A 449 10.52 -30.81 -11.35
C LEU A 449 9.38 -31.45 -10.54
N GLN A 450 8.17 -30.94 -10.74
CA GLN A 450 6.93 -31.53 -10.23
C GLN A 450 6.58 -32.78 -11.06
N HIS A 451 6.40 -33.93 -10.39
CA HIS A 451 5.88 -35.14 -11.00
C HIS A 451 5.30 -36.09 -9.95
N SER A 452 4.62 -37.14 -10.43
CA SER A 452 4.04 -38.20 -9.60
C SER A 452 3.15 -37.63 -8.48
N ASN A 453 3.42 -37.96 -7.21
CA ASN A 453 2.66 -37.50 -6.04
C ASN A 453 3.40 -36.38 -5.27
N HIS A 454 4.45 -35.80 -5.84
CA HIS A 454 5.18 -34.70 -5.21
C HIS A 454 4.58 -33.36 -5.64
N GLY A 455 4.20 -32.53 -4.67
CA GLY A 455 3.54 -31.24 -4.93
C GLY A 455 2.13 -31.38 -5.51
N TRP A 456 1.71 -30.34 -6.23
CA TRP A 456 0.43 -30.27 -6.93
C TRP A 456 0.64 -29.76 -8.36
N SER A 457 -0.21 -30.19 -9.29
CA SER A 457 -0.13 -29.76 -10.69
C SER A 457 -0.50 -28.29 -10.84
N PHE A 458 0.22 -27.58 -11.70
CA PHE A 458 0.05 -26.14 -11.91
C PHE A 458 0.15 -25.82 -13.40
N HIS A 459 -0.45 -24.71 -13.81
CA HIS A 459 -0.35 -24.18 -15.18
C HIS A 459 0.16 -22.74 -15.21
N ASP A 460 0.51 -22.19 -14.06
CA ASP A 460 0.92 -20.82 -13.92
C ASP A 460 2.34 -20.58 -14.46
N ARG A 461 2.57 -19.37 -15.02
CA ARG A 461 3.88 -18.94 -15.52
C ARG A 461 4.26 -17.60 -14.90
N PHE A 462 5.18 -17.63 -13.96
CA PHE A 462 5.59 -16.45 -13.21
C PHE A 462 7.11 -16.29 -13.13
N LEU A 463 7.56 -15.05 -13.28
CA LEU A 463 8.86 -14.58 -12.82
C LEU A 463 8.66 -13.82 -11.51
N ILE A 464 9.32 -14.26 -10.45
CA ILE A 464 9.06 -13.85 -9.08
C ILE A 464 10.33 -13.28 -8.45
N PHE A 465 10.19 -12.16 -7.76
CA PHE A 465 11.22 -11.52 -6.95
C PHE A 465 10.68 -11.40 -5.52
N PRO A 466 11.16 -12.22 -4.55
CA PRO A 466 10.53 -12.40 -3.24
C PRO A 466 10.64 -11.20 -2.30
N GLY A 467 11.42 -10.16 -2.66
CA GLY A 467 11.61 -8.97 -1.83
C GLY A 467 12.36 -9.27 -0.53
N SER A 468 12.32 -8.34 0.42
CA SER A 468 12.97 -8.47 1.73
C SER A 468 12.14 -7.81 2.82
N LYS A 469 12.66 -7.73 4.05
CA LYS A 469 12.07 -6.92 5.12
C LYS A 469 11.87 -5.44 4.72
N ARG A 470 12.69 -4.92 3.79
CA ARG A 470 12.72 -3.50 3.39
C ARG A 470 12.24 -3.26 1.95
N THR A 471 12.19 -4.29 1.11
CA THR A 471 11.84 -4.18 -0.30
C THR A 471 10.60 -5.01 -0.59
N LYS A 472 9.62 -4.42 -1.28
CA LYS A 472 8.41 -5.14 -1.65
C LYS A 472 8.74 -6.23 -2.68
N PRO A 473 8.07 -7.39 -2.61
CA PRO A 473 8.16 -8.37 -3.67
C PRO A 473 7.57 -7.85 -4.99
N LYS A 474 8.01 -8.44 -6.09
CA LYS A 474 7.45 -8.22 -7.43
C LYS A 474 7.22 -9.57 -8.11
N VAL A 475 6.13 -9.65 -8.88
CA VAL A 475 5.80 -10.86 -9.63
C VAL A 475 5.28 -10.45 -10.99
N TYR A 476 5.73 -11.14 -12.03
CA TYR A 476 5.31 -10.92 -13.41
C TYR A 476 4.68 -12.20 -13.96
N SER A 477 3.44 -12.11 -14.42
CA SER A 477 2.80 -13.14 -15.24
C SER A 477 3.35 -13.06 -16.66
N ILE A 478 3.81 -14.19 -17.20
CA ILE A 478 4.49 -14.26 -18.50
C ILE A 478 3.50 -14.58 -19.63
N GLY A 479 2.33 -15.14 -19.32
CA GLY A 479 1.28 -15.46 -20.29
C GLY A 479 1.58 -16.65 -21.21
N THR A 480 2.84 -17.07 -21.32
CA THR A 480 3.30 -18.27 -22.05
C THR A 480 4.51 -18.87 -21.34
N SER A 481 4.89 -20.08 -21.74
CA SER A 481 6.10 -20.74 -21.23
C SER A 481 7.36 -20.15 -21.84
N ILE A 482 8.47 -20.19 -21.10
CA ILE A 482 9.75 -19.55 -21.49
C ILE A 482 10.23 -20.07 -22.85
N ASN A 483 10.11 -21.37 -23.08
CA ASN A 483 10.49 -22.01 -24.35
C ASN A 483 9.65 -21.55 -25.56
N SER A 484 8.52 -20.88 -25.33
CA SER A 484 7.60 -20.40 -26.35
C SER A 484 7.48 -18.88 -26.38
N ILE A 485 8.32 -18.18 -25.62
CA ILE A 485 8.22 -16.73 -25.46
C ILE A 485 8.51 -16.02 -26.78
N GLY A 486 7.59 -15.15 -27.19
CA GLY A 486 7.66 -14.36 -28.42
C GLY A 486 7.45 -15.14 -29.71
N LEU A 487 7.14 -16.44 -29.65
CA LEU A 487 6.75 -17.23 -30.82
C LEU A 487 5.29 -16.97 -31.23
N SER A 488 4.44 -16.66 -30.27
CA SER A 488 3.02 -16.34 -30.42
C SER A 488 2.61 -15.13 -29.56
N HIS A 489 1.38 -14.66 -29.74
CA HIS A 489 0.82 -13.60 -28.90
C HIS A 489 0.79 -14.02 -27.44
N HIS A 490 1.36 -13.19 -26.58
CA HIS A 490 1.29 -13.33 -25.14
C HIS A 490 1.53 -11.97 -24.47
N ILE A 491 1.27 -11.91 -23.17
CA ILE A 491 1.30 -10.69 -22.38
C ILE A 491 2.20 -10.90 -21.16
N LEU A 492 3.12 -9.97 -20.96
CA LEU A 492 3.83 -9.78 -19.70
C LEU A 492 3.05 -8.76 -18.85
N LEU A 493 2.73 -9.13 -17.61
CA LEU A 493 1.95 -8.29 -16.70
C LEU A 493 2.51 -8.36 -15.28
N GLU A 494 2.82 -7.21 -14.68
CA GLU A 494 3.15 -7.11 -13.26
C GLU A 494 1.89 -7.33 -12.39
N VAL A 495 2.00 -8.22 -11.41
CA VAL A 495 0.91 -8.61 -10.53
C VAL A 495 0.76 -7.61 -9.39
N SER A 496 -0.41 -6.99 -9.23
CA SER A 496 -0.68 -5.97 -8.20
C SER A 496 -0.55 -6.48 -6.75
N HIS A 497 -0.74 -7.79 -6.52
CA HIS A 497 -0.67 -8.43 -5.21
C HIS A 497 0.33 -9.61 -5.19
N PRO A 498 1.63 -9.34 -5.31
CA PRO A 498 2.66 -10.35 -5.56
C PRO A 498 2.80 -11.39 -4.44
N GLN A 499 2.52 -11.01 -3.18
CA GLN A 499 2.70 -11.89 -2.01
C GLN A 499 1.87 -13.18 -2.11
N ARG A 500 0.67 -13.14 -2.70
CA ARG A 500 -0.17 -14.35 -2.84
C ARG A 500 0.47 -15.39 -3.75
N VAL A 501 1.17 -14.94 -4.80
CA VAL A 501 1.86 -15.84 -5.74
C VAL A 501 3.12 -16.42 -5.08
N ILE A 502 3.84 -15.60 -4.30
CA ILE A 502 5.02 -16.06 -3.53
C ILE A 502 4.62 -17.12 -2.51
N ASP A 503 3.57 -16.88 -1.71
CA ASP A 503 3.08 -17.85 -0.72
C ASP A 503 2.75 -19.20 -1.39
N ALA A 504 2.12 -19.20 -2.58
CA ALA A 504 1.81 -20.41 -3.33
C ALA A 504 3.06 -21.09 -3.91
N PHE A 505 4.01 -20.31 -4.44
CA PHE A 505 5.29 -20.81 -4.92
C PHE A 505 6.08 -21.48 -3.80
N ASP A 506 6.20 -20.84 -2.63
CA ASP A 506 6.90 -21.37 -1.47
C ASP A 506 6.23 -22.64 -0.94
N GLU A 507 4.89 -22.70 -0.90
CA GLU A 507 4.18 -23.91 -0.52
C GLU A 507 4.50 -25.09 -1.46
N LEU A 508 4.50 -24.84 -2.78
CA LEU A 508 4.87 -25.87 -3.75
C LEU A 508 6.35 -26.24 -3.63
N TRP A 509 7.23 -25.25 -3.45
CA TRP A 509 8.66 -25.45 -3.28
C TRP A 509 8.96 -26.41 -2.14
N GLU A 510 8.39 -26.17 -0.96
CA GLU A 510 8.54 -27.04 0.22
C GLU A 510 8.00 -28.46 -0.04
N LYS A 511 6.86 -28.61 -0.73
CA LYS A 511 6.32 -29.93 -1.10
C LYS A 511 7.18 -30.68 -2.13
N LEU A 512 8.02 -29.97 -2.87
CA LEU A 512 8.98 -30.52 -3.82
C LEU A 512 10.37 -30.74 -3.21
N ASP A 513 10.54 -30.52 -1.89
CA ASP A 513 11.80 -30.79 -1.18
C ASP A 513 12.02 -32.30 -0.99
N HIS A 514 12.20 -33.00 -2.12
CA HIS A 514 12.42 -34.42 -2.20
C HIS A 514 13.51 -34.71 -3.24
N LYS A 515 14.38 -35.68 -2.94
CA LYS A 515 15.52 -36.05 -3.81
C LYS A 515 15.10 -36.41 -5.23
N ASP A 516 13.91 -37.02 -5.38
CA ASP A 516 13.40 -37.47 -6.69
C ASP A 516 12.91 -36.29 -7.54
N CYS A 517 12.64 -35.13 -6.94
CA CYS A 517 12.23 -33.92 -7.66
C CYS A 517 13.41 -33.00 -7.98
N LEU A 518 14.57 -33.20 -7.36
CA LEU A 518 15.75 -32.38 -7.57
C LEU A 518 16.36 -32.68 -8.94
N VAL A 519 16.44 -31.67 -9.80
CA VAL A 519 17.17 -31.75 -11.06
C VAL A 519 18.61 -31.38 -10.85
N TRP A 520 18.84 -30.21 -10.26
CA TRP A 520 20.18 -29.66 -10.14
C TRP A 520 20.23 -28.64 -9.00
N ARG A 521 21.38 -28.57 -8.32
CA ARG A 521 21.69 -27.56 -7.32
C ARG A 521 23.15 -27.13 -7.50
N SER A 522 23.38 -25.82 -7.54
CA SER A 522 24.74 -25.27 -7.56
C SER A 522 25.53 -25.71 -6.33
N LYS A 523 26.81 -26.05 -6.53
CA LYS A 523 27.71 -26.52 -5.47
C LYS A 523 28.22 -25.39 -4.59
#